data_AF-A0A4Q1D7N8-F1
#
_entry.id   AF-A0A4Q1D7N8-F1
#
_cell.length_a   1.000
_cell.length_b   1.000
_cell.length_c   1.000
_cell.angle_alpha   90.00
_cell.angle_beta   90.00
_cell.angle_gamma   90.00
#
_symmetry.space_group_name_H-M   'P 1'
#
loop_
_entity.id
_entity.type
_entity.pdbx_description
1 polymer ?
#
loop_
_entity_poly.entity_id
_entity_poly.type
_entity_poly.pdbx_seq_one_letter_code
_entity_poly.pdbx_strand_id
1 'polypeptide(L)'
;MVIFGAGYGFRNLARIDWLKTRRLCYWGDIGTHGFAILNQFREQFPHATSLLMDRETLLAHCEHWQTEPNPETAVLTRLTEAEQSLYDDLRENRLGDRVRLEQEKIRFETLVEALGKV
;
A
#
# COMPACT_ATOMS: atom_id res chain seq x y z
N MET A 1 -2.56 -17.36 6.48
CA MET A 1 -3.45 -17.41 5.30
C MET A 1 -3.13 -16.21 4.43
N VAL A 2 -3.10 -16.38 3.11
CA VAL A 2 -2.92 -15.28 2.15
C VAL A 2 -4.19 -15.17 1.30
N ILE A 3 -4.67 -13.95 1.09
CA ILE A 3 -5.76 -13.63 0.17
C ILE A 3 -5.17 -12.73 -0.91
N PHE A 4 -5.22 -13.17 -2.17
CA PHE A 4 -4.67 -12.43 -3.28
C PHE A 4 -5.73 -11.56 -3.97
N GLY A 5 -5.32 -10.33 -4.29
CA GLY A 5 -5.92 -9.55 -5.36
C GLY A 5 -7.09 -8.64 -4.99
N ALA A 6 -7.80 -8.28 -6.07
CA ALA A 6 -8.97 -7.43 -6.21
C ALA A 6 -8.73 -5.94 -6.56
N GLY A 7 -7.54 -5.36 -6.35
CA GLY A 7 -7.39 -3.91 -6.58
C GLY A 7 -8.45 -3.15 -5.78
N TYR A 8 -9.34 -2.39 -6.43
CA TYR A 8 -10.51 -1.77 -5.78
C TYR A 8 -11.66 -2.74 -5.40
N GLY A 9 -11.61 -3.99 -5.84
CA GLY A 9 -12.66 -5.00 -5.72
C GLY A 9 -12.71 -5.81 -4.42
N PHE A 10 -12.06 -5.37 -3.34
CA PHE A 10 -12.00 -6.12 -2.08
C PHE A 10 -13.29 -6.06 -1.23
N ARG A 11 -14.34 -5.36 -1.70
CA ARG A 11 -15.60 -5.17 -0.94
C ARG A 11 -16.25 -6.47 -0.48
N ASN A 12 -16.10 -7.55 -1.24
CA ASN A 12 -16.62 -8.86 -0.83
C ASN A 12 -15.99 -9.40 0.47
N LEU A 13 -14.76 -8.98 0.80
CA LEU A 13 -14.08 -9.36 2.04
C LEU A 13 -14.78 -8.78 3.27
N ALA A 14 -15.46 -7.64 3.16
CA ALA A 14 -16.18 -7.02 4.28
C ALA A 14 -17.30 -7.92 4.86
N ARG A 15 -17.79 -8.87 4.05
CA ARG A 15 -18.80 -9.86 4.44
C ARG A 15 -18.22 -11.05 5.22
N ILE A 16 -16.90 -11.15 5.32
CA ILE A 16 -16.21 -12.25 5.99
C ILE A 16 -15.92 -11.82 7.43
N ASP A 17 -16.86 -12.10 8.33
CA ASP A 17 -16.83 -11.57 9.70
C ASP A 17 -15.59 -11.97 10.50
N TRP A 18 -15.05 -13.17 10.26
CA TRP A 18 -13.87 -13.63 10.98
C TRP A 18 -12.61 -12.81 10.65
N LEU A 19 -12.55 -12.10 9.51
CA LEU A 19 -11.42 -11.22 9.19
C LEU A 19 -11.36 -10.01 10.12
N LYS A 20 -12.51 -9.55 10.63
CA LYS A 20 -12.61 -8.35 11.48
C LYS A 20 -11.92 -8.49 12.84
N THR A 21 -11.64 -9.71 13.26
CA THR A 21 -11.02 -10.03 14.56
C THR A 21 -9.60 -10.55 14.44
N ARG A 22 -9.04 -10.58 13.23
CA ARG A 22 -7.66 -11.06 12.99
C ARG A 22 -6.71 -9.89 12.78
N ARG A 23 -5.43 -10.14 13.03
CA ARG A 23 -4.37 -9.27 12.54
C ARG A 23 -4.39 -9.31 11.01
N LEU A 24 -4.57 -8.15 10.39
CA LEU A 24 -4.60 -8.01 8.93
C LEU A 24 -3.40 -7.17 8.49
N CYS A 25 -2.61 -7.73 7.58
CA CYS A 25 -1.56 -7.01 6.89
C CYS A 25 -1.98 -6.84 5.43
N TYR A 26 -2.01 -5.59 4.97
CA TYR A 26 -2.26 -5.23 3.57
C TYR A 26 -0.92 -4.97 2.88
N TRP A 27 -0.70 -5.60 1.73
CA TRP A 27 0.48 -5.36 0.91
C TRP A 27 0.04 -5.04 -0.51
N GLY A 28 0.44 -3.86 -1.00
CA GLY A 28 0.13 -3.37 -2.34
C GLY A 28 1.24 -2.48 -2.85
N ASP A 29 1.05 -1.93 -4.04
CA ASP A 29 2.03 -1.06 -4.68
C ASP A 29 2.27 0.22 -3.89
N ILE A 30 3.51 0.74 -3.93
CA ILE A 30 3.81 2.09 -3.45
C ILE A 30 3.59 3.05 -4.61
N GLY A 31 2.39 3.62 -4.66
CA GLY A 31 1.94 4.59 -5.65
C GLY A 31 0.66 5.24 -5.16
N THR A 32 0.15 6.22 -5.90
CA THR A 32 -1.03 6.95 -5.43
C THR A 32 -2.27 6.06 -5.35
N HIS A 33 -2.45 5.14 -6.31
CA HIS A 33 -3.54 4.16 -6.27
C HIS A 33 -3.37 3.11 -5.17
N GLY A 34 -2.15 2.67 -4.87
CA GLY A 34 -1.91 1.70 -3.80
C GLY A 34 -2.36 2.23 -2.44
N PHE A 35 -2.04 3.50 -2.14
CA PHE A 35 -2.53 4.18 -0.94
C PHE A 35 -4.03 4.42 -0.96
N ALA A 36 -4.62 4.75 -2.12
CA ALA A 36 -6.06 4.92 -2.25
C ALA A 36 -6.82 3.62 -1.95
N ILE A 37 -6.33 2.48 -2.44
CA ILE A 37 -6.88 1.16 -2.15
C ILE A 37 -6.74 0.84 -0.67
N LEU A 38 -5.57 1.08 -0.06
CA LEU A 38 -5.37 0.91 1.39
C LEU A 38 -6.34 1.77 2.22
N ASN A 39 -6.53 3.04 1.83
CA ASN A 39 -7.48 3.94 2.49
C ASN A 39 -8.92 3.41 2.42
N GLN A 40 -9.35 2.90 1.27
CA GLN A 40 -10.68 2.27 1.14
C GLN A 40 -10.74 0.92 1.89
N PHE A 41 -9.64 0.16 1.93
CA PHE A 41 -9.58 -1.09 2.66
C PHE A 41 -9.79 -0.87 4.17
N ARG A 42 -9.16 0.17 4.71
CA ARG A 42 -9.33 0.59 6.11
C ARG A 42 -10.69 1.18 6.45
N GLU A 43 -11.54 1.47 5.46
CA GLU A 43 -12.95 1.75 5.72
C GLU A 43 -13.66 0.52 6.30
N GLN A 44 -13.32 -0.67 5.80
CA GLN A 44 -13.91 -1.94 6.23
C GLN A 44 -13.09 -2.60 7.35
N PHE A 45 -11.77 -2.41 7.33
CA PHE A 45 -10.83 -3.01 8.29
C PHE A 45 -9.91 -1.94 8.90
N PRO A 46 -10.40 -1.11 9.83
CA PRO A 46 -9.62 0.01 10.39
C PRO A 46 -8.32 -0.40 11.09
N HIS A 47 -8.21 -1.64 11.54
CA HIS A 47 -7.06 -2.20 12.24
C HIS A 47 -5.98 -2.78 11.30
N ALA A 48 -6.19 -2.74 9.99
CA ALA A 48 -5.23 -3.28 9.03
C ALA A 48 -3.95 -2.43 8.97
N THR A 49 -2.80 -3.08 9.11
CA THR A 49 -1.49 -2.45 8.94
C THR A 49 -1.01 -2.64 7.50
N SER A 50 -0.33 -1.66 6.92
CA SER A 50 0.37 -1.89 5.67
C SER A 50 1.65 -2.69 5.92
N LEU A 51 2.13 -3.38 4.89
CA LEU A 51 3.39 -4.13 4.87
C LEU A 51 4.21 -3.59 3.70
N LEU A 52 5.45 -3.16 3.94
CA LEU A 52 6.38 -2.70 2.89
C LEU A 52 5.82 -1.56 2.00
N MET A 53 4.93 -0.73 2.56
CA MET A 53 4.38 0.46 1.89
C MET A 53 4.89 1.74 2.54
N ASP A 54 6.18 1.77 2.84
CA ASP A 54 6.87 2.87 3.51
C ASP A 54 7.96 3.50 2.62
N ARG A 55 8.42 4.67 3.05
CA ARG A 55 9.37 5.49 2.29
C ARG A 55 10.72 4.79 2.15
N GLU A 56 11.16 4.08 3.19
CA GLU A 56 12.43 3.36 3.17
C GLU A 56 12.40 2.28 2.09
N THR A 57 11.33 1.50 2.04
CA THR A 57 11.10 0.49 1.01
C THR A 57 11.09 1.10 -0.39
N LEU A 58 10.39 2.23 -0.58
CA LEU A 58 10.33 2.93 -1.86
C LEU A 58 11.73 3.36 -2.35
N LEU A 59 12.50 4.04 -1.49
CA LEU A 59 13.81 4.59 -1.83
C LEU A 59 14.85 3.49 -2.05
N ALA A 60 14.78 2.38 -1.30
CA ALA A 60 15.68 1.23 -1.44
C ALA A 60 15.52 0.44 -2.75
N HIS A 61 14.50 0.76 -3.56
CA HIS A 61 14.17 0.13 -4.84
C HIS A 61 13.94 1.17 -5.94
N CYS A 62 14.63 2.32 -5.88
CA CYS A 62 14.45 3.41 -6.85
C CYS A 62 14.79 3.03 -8.30
N GLU A 63 15.68 2.06 -8.49
CA GLU A 63 16.01 1.46 -9.79
C GLU A 63 14.84 0.72 -10.47
N HIS A 64 13.76 0.46 -9.73
CA HIS A 64 12.55 -0.21 -10.22
C HIS A 64 11.33 0.70 -10.26
N TRP A 65 11.50 2.00 -10.01
CA TRP A 65 10.41 2.94 -10.16
C TRP A 65 9.89 2.97 -11.59
N GLN A 66 8.58 3.02 -11.69
CA GLN A 66 7.82 3.20 -12.91
C GLN A 66 7.03 4.51 -12.82
N THR A 67 6.48 4.92 -13.95
CA THR A 67 5.59 6.09 -14.05
C THR A 67 4.13 5.63 -14.02
N GLU A 68 3.37 6.11 -13.05
CA GLU A 68 1.93 5.93 -12.94
C GLU A 68 1.21 6.85 -13.94
N PRO A 69 0.54 6.32 -14.98
CA PRO A 69 0.00 7.16 -16.05
C PRO A 69 -1.12 8.09 -15.56
N ASN A 70 -1.94 7.63 -14.61
CA ASN A 70 -3.07 8.36 -14.07
C ASN A 70 -3.01 8.37 -12.54
N PRO A 71 -2.29 9.32 -11.91
CA PRO A 71 -2.21 9.37 -10.45
C PRO A 71 -3.57 9.70 -9.80
N GLU A 72 -3.84 9.08 -8.66
CA GLU A 72 -4.90 9.44 -7.73
C GLU A 72 -4.50 10.66 -6.89
N THR A 73 -5.40 11.63 -6.81
CA THR A 73 -5.16 12.93 -6.14
C THR A 73 -6.17 13.23 -5.02
N ALA A 74 -7.07 12.29 -4.74
CA ALA A 74 -8.05 12.42 -3.67
C ALA A 74 -7.41 12.65 -2.29
N VAL A 75 -8.17 13.32 -1.41
CA VAL A 75 -7.81 13.41 0.00
C VAL A 75 -8.08 12.06 0.66
N LEU A 76 -7.03 11.41 1.18
CA LEU A 76 -7.12 10.15 1.90
C LEU A 76 -7.13 10.45 3.42
N THR A 77 -8.05 9.86 4.16
CA THR A 77 -8.30 10.22 5.58
C THR A 77 -8.03 9.07 6.55
N ARG A 78 -7.65 7.88 6.04
CA ARG A 78 -7.44 6.65 6.81
C ARG A 78 -6.01 6.12 6.68
N LEU A 79 -5.09 6.97 6.25
CA LEU A 79 -3.66 6.70 6.27
C LEU A 79 -3.08 7.09 7.64
N THR A 80 -2.02 6.40 8.05
CA THR A 80 -1.15 6.86 9.13
C THR A 80 -0.39 8.11 8.68
N GLU A 81 0.20 8.85 9.61
CA GLU A 81 0.98 10.05 9.31
C GLU A 81 2.14 9.77 8.33
N ALA A 82 2.86 8.66 8.52
CA ALA A 82 3.98 8.27 7.66
C ALA A 82 3.51 7.91 6.24
N GLU A 83 2.41 7.17 6.11
CA GLU A 83 1.81 6.82 4.82
C GLU A 83 1.25 8.06 4.11
N GLN A 84 0.62 8.98 4.86
CA GLN A 84 0.09 10.23 4.32
C GLN A 84 1.21 11.12 3.79
N SER A 85 2.30 11.27 4.54
CA SER A 85 3.49 12.01 4.08
C SER A 85 4.07 11.43 2.79
N LEU A 86 4.15 10.10 2.67
CA LEU A 86 4.63 9.47 1.45
C LEU A 86 3.65 9.63 0.29
N TYR A 87 2.35 9.46 0.54
CA TYR A 87 1.31 9.69 -0.47
C TYR A 87 1.33 11.13 -1.00
N ASP A 88 1.50 12.13 -0.13
CA ASP A 88 1.59 13.54 -0.50
C ASP A 88 2.83 13.80 -1.37
N ASP A 89 3.97 13.22 -1.03
CA ASP A 89 5.19 13.31 -1.85
C ASP A 89 5.03 12.69 -3.24
N LEU A 90 4.32 11.57 -3.33
CA LEU A 90 4.06 10.87 -4.60
C LEU A 90 3.09 11.67 -5.48
N ARG A 91 1.94 12.10 -4.93
CA ARG A 91 0.91 12.81 -5.72
C ARG A 91 1.37 14.21 -6.17
N GLU A 92 2.31 14.81 -5.44
CA GLU A 92 2.90 16.13 -5.75
C GLU A 92 4.22 16.01 -6.52
N ASN A 93 4.59 14.80 -6.96
CA ASN A 93 5.81 14.52 -7.73
C ASN A 93 7.11 15.00 -7.08
N ARG A 94 7.18 15.02 -5.75
CA ARG A 94 8.37 15.50 -5.01
C ARG A 94 9.56 14.53 -5.10
N LEU A 95 9.29 13.27 -5.43
CA LEU A 95 10.30 12.20 -5.58
C LEU A 95 10.64 11.90 -7.05
N GLY A 96 9.86 12.42 -8.00
CA GLY A 96 9.97 12.15 -9.43
C GLY A 96 8.62 12.25 -10.14
N ASP A 97 8.61 12.20 -11.47
CA ASP A 97 7.37 12.28 -12.25
C ASP A 97 6.54 10.99 -12.11
N ARG A 98 5.44 11.10 -11.37
CA ARG A 98 4.42 10.07 -11.14
C ARG A 98 5.01 8.74 -10.69
N VAL A 99 5.87 8.78 -9.68
CA VAL A 99 6.57 7.59 -9.19
C VAL A 99 5.59 6.52 -8.70
N ARG A 100 5.80 5.28 -9.13
CA ARG A 100 5.16 4.07 -8.61
C ARG A 100 6.18 2.95 -8.51
N LEU A 101 6.15 2.21 -7.41
CA LEU A 101 6.86 0.95 -7.23
C LEU A 101 5.84 -0.17 -7.09
N GLU A 102 5.83 -1.10 -8.04
CA GLU A 102 4.98 -2.29 -7.96
C GLU A 102 5.50 -3.22 -6.85
N GLN A 103 4.60 -3.81 -6.07
CA GLN A 103 5.00 -4.70 -4.96
C GLN A 103 5.86 -5.88 -5.44
N GLU A 104 5.66 -6.32 -6.68
CA GLU A 104 6.40 -7.40 -7.34
C GLU A 104 7.87 -7.04 -7.64
N LYS A 105 8.23 -5.75 -7.56
CA LYS A 105 9.60 -5.26 -7.74
C LYS A 105 10.37 -5.13 -6.43
N ILE A 106 9.73 -5.36 -5.29
CA ILE A 106 10.41 -5.40 -3.99
C ILE A 106 11.17 -6.72 -3.89
N ARG A 107 12.44 -6.67 -3.47
CA ARG A 107 13.28 -7.86 -3.33
C ARG A 107 12.63 -8.90 -2.41
N PHE A 108 12.73 -10.16 -2.80
CA PHE A 108 12.12 -11.25 -2.05
C PHE A 108 12.69 -11.39 -0.63
N GLU A 109 13.98 -11.10 -0.44
CA GLU A 109 14.63 -11.10 0.88
C GLU A 109 13.99 -10.07 1.80
N THR A 110 13.69 -8.87 1.28
CA THR A 110 13.00 -7.80 2.03
C THR A 110 11.60 -8.24 2.46
N LEU A 111 10.88 -8.98 1.61
CA LEU A 111 9.60 -9.59 1.98
C LEU A 111 9.76 -10.61 3.11
N VAL A 112 10.72 -11.53 2.99
CA VAL A 112 10.95 -12.58 4.00
C VAL A 112 11.30 -11.96 5.36
N GLU A 113 12.17 -10.96 5.39
CA GLU A 113 12.54 -10.24 6.62
C GLU A 113 11.35 -9.51 7.25
N ALA A 114 10.51 -8.87 6.43
CA ALA A 114 9.33 -8.16 6.93
C ALA A 114 8.29 -9.13 7.51
N LEU A 115 8.06 -10.27 6.86
CA LEU A 115 7.15 -11.32 7.34
C LEU A 115 7.60 -11.95 8.66
N GLY A 116 8.91 -12.01 8.93
CA GLY A 116 9.45 -12.48 10.22
C GLY A 116 9.11 -11.59 11.41
N LYS A 117 8.59 -10.38 11.17
CA LYS A 117 8.20 -9.38 12.19
C LYS A 117 6.68 -9.28 12.38
N VAL A 118 5.91 -10.06 11.61
CA VAL A 118 4.43 -10.07 11.60
C VAL A 118 3.87 -11.18 12.49
#